data_AF-A0A371YJG6-F1
#
_entry.id   AF-A0A371YJG6-F1
#
_cell.length_a   1.000
_cell.length_b   1.000
_cell.length_c   1.000
_cell.angle_alpha   90.00
_cell.angle_beta   90.00
_cell.angle_gamma   90.00
#
_symmetry.space_group_name_H-M   'P 1'
#
loop_
_entity.id
_entity.type
_entity.pdbx_description
1 polymer ?
#
loop_
_entity_poly.entity_id
_entity_poly.type
_entity_poly.pdbx_seq_one_letter_code
_entity_poly.pdbx_strand_id
1 'polypeptide(L)' 'MKYLVKRIHLGDKMYEVGDEREANPNDVAHLVTKAVLEPIEDAESKNKSPVRKVKSNDRSTNS' A
#
# COMPACT_ATOMS: atom_id res chain seq x y z
N MET A 1 10.36 7.41 6.93
CA MET A 1 10.19 7.95 5.55
C MET A 1 8.88 7.44 5.01
N LYS A 2 8.12 8.29 4.31
CA LYS A 2 6.85 7.90 3.71
C LYS A 2 7.06 7.44 2.27
N TYR A 3 6.30 6.41 1.90
CA TYR A 3 6.34 5.81 0.58
C TYR A 3 4.93 5.61 0.06
N LEU A 4 4.73 5.98 -1.21
CA LEU A 4 3.51 5.69 -1.94
C LEU A 4 3.59 4.27 -2.49
N VAL A 5 2.58 3.47 -2.22
CA VAL A 5 2.51 2.09 -2.69
C VAL A 5 2.02 2.08 -4.13
N LYS A 6 2.87 1.72 -5.09
CA LYS A 6 2.49 1.61 -6.51
C LYS A 6 1.95 0.25 -6.89
N ARG A 7 2.28 -0.78 -6.12
CA ARG A 7 1.86 -2.15 -6.36
C ARG A 7 1.41 -2.79 -5.05
N ILE A 8 0.28 -3.50 -5.10
CA ILE A 8 -0.26 -4.24 -3.95
C ILE A 8 0.86 -5.07 -3.34
N HIS A 9 1.07 -4.87 -2.04
CA HIS A 9 2.06 -5.59 -1.29
C HIS A 9 1.37 -6.33 -0.14
N LEU A 10 1.36 -7.67 -0.22
CA LEU A 10 0.96 -8.53 0.89
C LEU A 10 2.20 -8.86 1.72
N GLY A 11 2.41 -8.09 2.78
CA GLY A 11 3.34 -8.39 3.86
C GLY A 11 2.59 -8.46 5.20
N ASP A 12 3.20 -7.97 6.28
CA ASP A 12 2.55 -7.90 7.61
C ASP A 12 1.31 -7.00 7.63
N LYS A 13 1.28 -6.03 6.73
CA LYS A 13 0.12 -5.18 6.47
C LYS A 13 -0.19 -5.24 5.00
N MET A 14 -1.47 -5.40 4.70
CA MET A 14 -1.97 -5.29 3.35
C MET A 14 -2.01 -3.81 2.99
N TYR A 15 -1.16 -3.41 2.06
CA TYR A 15 -1.17 -2.06 1.51
C TYR A 15 -1.70 -2.08 0.08
N GLU A 16 -2.66 -1.21 -0.20
CA GLU A 16 -3.24 -1.07 -1.53
C GLU A 16 -2.43 -0.10 -2.39
N VAL A 17 -2.68 -0.14 -3.71
CA VAL A 17 -2.05 0.81 -4.63
C VAL A 17 -2.62 2.20 -4.38
N GLY A 18 -1.74 3.16 -4.07
CA GLY A 18 -2.09 4.53 -3.70
C GLY A 18 -2.02 4.79 -2.21
N ASP A 19 -1.86 3.76 -1.37
CA ASP A 19 -1.70 3.95 0.07
C ASP A 19 -0.33 4.53 0.42
N GLU A 20 -0.30 5.33 1.48
CA GLU A 20 0.92 5.80 2.12
C GLU A 20 1.36 4.82 3.20
N ARG A 21 2.63 4.40 3.13
CA ARG A 21 3.25 3.61 4.20
C ARG A 21 4.48 4.30 4.74
N GLU A 22 4.66 4.23 6.05
CA GLU A 22 5.87 4.69 6.71
C GLU A 22 6.79 3.50 7.01
N ALA A 23 8.04 3.58 6.54
CA ALA A 23 9.03 2.53 6.74
C ALA A 23 10.45 3.10 6.70
N ASN A 24 11.43 2.26 7.06
CA ASN A 24 12.84 2.62 6.94
C ASN A 24 13.32 2.49 5.49
N PRO A 25 14.11 3.46 4.99
CA PRO A 25 14.65 3.40 3.63
C PRO A 25 15.47 2.16 3.34
N ASN A 26 16.25 1.67 4.30
CA ASN A 26 17.07 0.46 4.12
C ASN A 26 16.21 -0.78 3.89
N ASP A 27 15.13 -0.93 4.65
CA ASP A 27 14.22 -2.08 4.56
C ASP A 27 13.43 -2.07 3.25
N VAL A 28 13.21 -0.89 2.66
CA VAL A 28 12.32 -0.73 1.50
C VAL A 28 13.05 -0.34 0.23
N ALA A 29 14.38 -0.15 0.28
CA ALA A 29 15.22 0.18 -0.88
C ALA A 29 14.98 -0.80 -2.03
N HIS A 30 14.96 -2.11 -1.72
CA HIS A 30 14.72 -3.16 -2.70
C HIS A 30 13.31 -3.12 -3.32
N LEU A 31 12.32 -2.56 -2.60
CA LEU A 31 10.95 -2.38 -3.09
C LEU A 31 10.84 -1.13 -3.97
N VAL A 32 11.54 -0.05 -3.62
CA VAL A 32 11.67 1.14 -4.47
C VAL A 32 12.37 0.78 -5.78
N THR A 33 13.50 0.05 -5.74
CA THR A 33 14.20 -0.40 -6.95
C THR A 33 13.34 -1.32 -7.83
N LYS A 34 12.40 -2.08 -7.23
CA LYS A 34 11.47 -2.95 -7.93
C LYS A 34 10.18 -2.23 -8.39
N ALA A 35 10.12 -0.91 -8.24
CA ALA A 35 8.95 -0.08 -8.54
C ALA A 35 7.67 -0.52 -7.79
N VAL A 36 7.82 -1.11 -6.60
CA VAL A 36 6.70 -1.45 -5.71
C VAL A 36 6.29 -0.23 -4.87
N LEU A 37 7.27 0.63 -4.53
CA LEU A 37 7.09 1.83 -3.73
C LEU A 37 7.76 3.03 -4.39
N GLU A 38 7.23 4.20 -4.10
CA GLU A 38 7.82 5.46 -4.50
C GLU A 38 8.08 6.33 -3.26
N PRO A 39 9.30 6.82 -3.04
CA PRO A 39 9.58 7.74 -1.94
C PRO A 39 8.77 9.03 -2.16
N ILE A 40 7.98 9.40 -1.16
CA ILE A 40 7.33 10.70 -1.13
C ILE A 40 8.32 11.61 -0.41
N GLU A 41 9.14 12.33 -1.16
CA GLU A 41 9.83 13.50 -0.61
C GLU A 41 8.74 14.53 -0.28
N ASP A 42 8.74 15.07 0.94
CA ASP A 42 7.71 15.95 1.52
C ASP A 42 7.46 17.25 0.72
N ALA A 43 6.93 17.12 -0.48
CA ALA A 43 6.33 18.18 -1.28
C ALA A 43 4.82 17.97 -1.27
N GLU A 44 4.23 18.21 -0.11
CA GLU A 44 2.93 18.84 0.03
C GLU A 44 1.88 18.48 -1.04
N SER A 45 1.22 17.32 -0.93
CA SER A 45 -0.03 17.10 -1.66
C SER A 45 -0.81 15.93 -1.07
N LYS A 46 -1.83 16.23 -0.27
CA LYS A 46 -3.23 16.39 -0.71
C LYS A 46 -3.84 15.08 -1.21
N ASN A 47 -4.75 14.57 -0.37
CA ASN A 47 -5.98 13.88 -0.75
C ASN A 47 -5.85 12.88 -1.91
N LYS A 48 -5.84 11.59 -1.57
CA LYS A 48 -6.79 10.64 -2.16
C LYS A 48 -6.78 9.30 -1.42
N SER A 49 -7.55 9.21 -0.34
CA SER A 49 -8.38 8.02 -0.17
C SER A 49 -9.46 8.06 -1.26
N PRO A 50 -9.52 7.05 -2.13
CA PRO A 50 -10.82 6.46 -2.40
C PRO A 50 -10.73 4.92 -2.48
N VAL A 51 -11.22 4.28 -1.43
CA VAL A 51 -12.17 3.15 -1.45
C VAL A 51 -12.21 2.32 -2.74
N ARG A 52 -11.85 1.02 -2.68
CA ARG A 52 -12.58 -0.02 -3.41
C ARG A 52 -12.73 -1.33 -2.61
N LYS A 53 -13.98 -1.54 -2.17
CA LYS A 53 -14.63 -2.81 -1.85
C LYS A 53 -13.94 -4.04 -2.49
N VAL A 54 -13.41 -4.94 -1.66
CA VAL A 54 -13.42 -6.37 -2.02
C VAL A 54 -14.49 -7.04 -1.17
N LYS A 55 -15.53 -7.47 -1.87
CA LYS A 55 -16.61 -8.33 -1.38
C LYS A 55 -16.00 -9.44 -0.53
N SER A 56 -16.27 -9.43 0.78
CA SER A 56 -16.23 -10.65 1.57
C SER A 56 -17.14 -11.63 0.84
N ASN A 57 -16.54 -12.64 0.21
CA ASN A 57 -17.30 -13.73 -0.38
C ASN A 57 -18.05 -14.38 0.76
N ASP A 58 -19.37 -14.20 0.74
CA ASP A 58 -20.34 -14.89 1.55
C ASP A 58 -20.21 -16.39 1.25
N ARG A 59 -19.37 -17.09 2.00
CA ARG A 59 -19.37 -18.56 1.99
C ARG A 59 -20.31 -19.01 3.08
N SER A 60 -21.60 -18.92 2.76
CA SER A 60 -22.65 -19.71 3.41
C SER A 60 -22.18 -21.16 3.56
N THR A 61 -21.95 -21.58 4.79
CA THR A 61 -21.90 -23.01 5.15
C THR A 61 -23.10 -23.24 6.07
N ASN A 62 -24.20 -23.63 5.46
CA ASN A 62 -25.38 -24.17 6.13
C ASN A 62 -24.93 -25.43 6.90
N SER A 63 -25.26 -25.51 8.19
CA SER A 63 -25.15 -26.75 8.97
C SER A 63 -26.32 -26.88 9.92
#